data_AF-A0A943JKB6-F1
#
_entry.id   AF-A0A943JKB6-F1
#
_cell.length_a   1.000
_cell.length_b   1.000
_cell.length_c   1.000
_cell.angle_alpha   90.00
_cell.angle_beta   90.00
_cell.angle_gamma   90.00
#
_symmetry.space_group_name_H-M   'P 1'
#
loop_
_entity.id
_entity.type
_entity.pdbx_description
1 polymer ?
#
loop_
_entity_poly.entity_id
_entity_poly.type
_entity_poly.pdbx_seq_one_letter_code
_entity_poly.pdbx_strand_id
1 'polypeptide(L)'
;MEVISLDEGRIVFNEKEVIKLTSESEKTCLVKASETLKTFSPFSFQGKEYNICTPNVYDFSNGKLTMERCFGDNLEILLRGSKHDVNALLVNELLKYFIENKFFWKDFAPRNIMINDNYIYIMDFERGLVLGSININDYFANNVYEEYSAFLLPDERQISIDEALPLNINCKNISVASIESKRIKMILRQLGYTTSCSLKDYYEAVRMLINAETPFVSKGEIIFPLVELEDYIKENGYEKYAKRIIKEYGKNRSL
;
A
#
# COMPACT_ATOMS: atom_id res chain seq x y z
N MET A 1 -3.65 6.20 -18.88
CA MET A 1 -3.98 6.28 -17.44
C MET A 1 -2.66 6.12 -16.72
N GLU A 2 -2.15 7.17 -16.10
CA GLU A 2 -0.88 7.14 -15.38
C GLU A 2 -1.06 6.44 -14.03
N VAL A 3 -0.01 5.75 -13.56
CA VAL A 3 0.09 5.31 -12.16
C VAL A 3 0.02 6.56 -11.29
N ILE A 4 -0.80 6.55 -10.25
CA ILE A 4 -0.92 7.72 -9.39
C ILE A 4 0.34 7.80 -8.52
N SER A 5 1.32 8.57 -8.97
CA SER A 5 2.50 8.93 -8.20
C SER A 5 2.25 10.28 -7.52
N LEU A 6 2.36 10.31 -6.19
CA LEU A 6 2.13 11.52 -5.39
C LEU A 6 3.34 12.47 -5.37
N ASP A 7 4.48 12.05 -5.91
CA ASP A 7 5.74 12.80 -5.82
C ASP A 7 6.29 13.19 -7.19
N GLU A 8 5.74 14.26 -7.77
CA GLU A 8 6.32 14.90 -8.96
C GLU A 8 7.78 15.31 -8.71
N GLY A 9 8.68 14.96 -9.63
CA GLY A 9 10.09 15.38 -9.61
C GLY A 9 11.03 14.54 -8.75
N ARG A 10 10.57 13.49 -8.04
CA ARG A 10 11.45 12.57 -7.29
C ARG A 10 12.05 11.45 -8.16
N ILE A 11 11.50 11.19 -9.34
CA ILE A 11 11.90 10.07 -10.19
C ILE A 11 12.24 10.60 -11.59
N VAL A 12 13.41 10.20 -12.11
CA VAL A 12 13.86 10.49 -13.47
C VAL A 12 14.06 9.18 -14.20
N PHE A 13 13.46 9.06 -15.39
CA PHE A 13 13.57 7.89 -16.24
C PHE A 13 14.54 8.13 -17.39
N ASN A 14 15.50 7.22 -17.55
CA ASN A 14 16.33 7.08 -18.74
C ASN A 14 15.91 5.80 -19.49
N GLU A 15 16.54 5.50 -20.64
CA GLU A 15 16.20 4.31 -21.43
C GLU A 15 16.37 3.00 -20.64
N LYS A 16 17.41 2.90 -19.80
CA LYS A 16 17.75 1.67 -19.05
C LYS A 16 17.70 1.81 -17.54
N GLU A 17 17.55 3.04 -17.05
CA GLU A 17 17.77 3.36 -15.64
C GLU A 17 16.65 4.23 -15.09
N VAL A 18 16.43 4.09 -13.79
CA VAL A 18 15.59 4.97 -12.99
C VAL A 18 16.47 5.60 -11.92
N ILE A 19 16.39 6.92 -11.79
CA ILE A 19 17.05 7.67 -10.73
C ILE A 19 15.95 8.16 -9.78
N LYS A 20 15.99 7.70 -8.52
CA LYS A 20 15.05 8.08 -7.48
C LYS A 20 15.74 8.90 -6.39
N LEU A 21 15.17 10.05 -6.04
CA LEU A 21 15.59 10.82 -4.87
C LEU A 21 15.05 10.17 -3.60
N THR A 22 15.96 9.58 -2.81
CA THR A 22 15.61 8.79 -1.63
C THR A 22 16.72 8.71 -0.58
N SER A 23 16.48 7.96 0.49
CA SER A 23 17.38 7.71 1.61
C SER A 23 18.24 6.46 1.43
N GLU A 24 19.38 6.41 2.13
CA GLU A 24 20.21 5.19 2.23
C GLU A 24 19.42 4.01 2.84
N SER A 25 18.41 4.30 3.67
CA SER A 25 17.54 3.27 4.28
C SER A 25 16.75 2.51 3.22
N GLU A 26 16.19 3.21 2.21
CA GLU A 26 15.51 2.55 1.10
C GLU A 26 16.48 1.65 0.34
N LYS A 27 17.65 2.15 -0.05
CA LYS A 27 18.66 1.34 -0.77
C LYS A 27 19.08 0.11 0.04
N THR A 28 19.25 0.25 1.36
CA THR A 28 19.58 -0.88 2.23
C THR A 28 18.47 -1.92 2.24
N CYS A 29 17.20 -1.48 2.29
CA CYS A 29 16.05 -2.37 2.22
C CYS A 29 15.94 -3.06 0.85
N LEU A 30 16.19 -2.35 -0.24
CA LEU A 30 16.13 -2.87 -1.61
C LEU A 30 17.19 -3.94 -1.85
N VAL A 31 18.44 -3.72 -1.42
CA VAL A 31 19.51 -4.73 -1.50
C VAL A 31 19.16 -5.95 -0.66
N LYS A 32 18.66 -5.74 0.57
CA LYS A 32 18.23 -6.84 1.44
C LYS A 32 17.07 -7.63 0.84
N ALA A 33 16.11 -6.96 0.20
CA ALA A 33 15.02 -7.58 -0.53
C ALA A 33 15.56 -8.45 -1.67
N SER A 34 16.43 -7.88 -2.52
CA SER A 34 17.05 -8.57 -3.65
C SER A 34 17.73 -9.88 -3.23
N GLU A 35 18.55 -9.86 -2.18
CA GLU A 35 19.24 -11.06 -1.70
C GLU A 35 18.27 -12.09 -1.09
N THR A 36 17.23 -11.63 -0.40
CA THR A 36 16.24 -12.52 0.21
C THR A 36 15.37 -13.21 -0.83
N LEU A 37 14.93 -12.50 -1.86
CA LEU A 37 14.07 -13.05 -2.91
C LEU A 37 14.76 -14.15 -3.73
N LYS A 38 16.10 -14.14 -3.82
CA LYS A 38 16.87 -15.22 -4.47
C LYS A 38 16.71 -16.57 -3.76
N THR A 39 16.31 -16.59 -2.49
CA THR A 39 16.10 -17.83 -1.74
C THR A 39 14.66 -18.34 -1.85
N PHE A 40 13.77 -17.61 -2.51
CA PHE A 40 12.37 -17.97 -2.60
C PHE A 40 12.14 -18.95 -3.74
N SER A 41 11.20 -19.88 -3.56
CA SER A 41 10.70 -20.69 -4.68
C SER A 41 9.89 -19.82 -5.65
N PRO A 42 9.89 -20.09 -6.96
CA PRO A 42 9.09 -19.33 -7.91
C PRO A 42 7.63 -19.19 -7.47
N PHE A 43 7.05 -18.01 -7.69
CA PHE A 43 5.65 -17.74 -7.39
C PHE A 43 4.78 -18.30 -8.51
N SER A 44 3.87 -19.22 -8.18
CA SER A 44 2.98 -19.85 -9.16
C SER A 44 1.61 -19.18 -9.14
N PHE A 45 1.15 -18.72 -10.31
CA PHE A 45 -0.16 -18.10 -10.47
C PHE A 45 -0.80 -18.53 -11.79
N GLN A 46 -2.02 -19.08 -11.71
CA GLN A 46 -2.78 -19.59 -12.86
C GLN A 46 -1.98 -20.53 -13.78
N GLY A 47 -1.16 -21.41 -13.19
CA GLY A 47 -0.35 -22.39 -13.93
C GLY A 47 0.91 -21.82 -14.60
N LYS A 48 1.25 -20.56 -14.30
CA LYS A 48 2.49 -19.91 -14.74
C LYS A 48 3.37 -19.57 -13.54
N GLU A 49 4.67 -19.80 -13.70
CA GLU A 49 5.66 -19.46 -12.68
C GLU A 49 6.29 -18.11 -12.97
N TYR A 50 6.48 -17.31 -11.91
CA TYR A 50 7.11 -16.00 -11.93
C TYR A 50 8.27 -15.97 -10.96
N ASN A 51 9.36 -15.31 -11.36
CA ASN A 51 10.41 -14.92 -10.43
C ASN A 51 10.06 -13.55 -9.84
N ILE A 52 9.94 -13.48 -8.52
CA ILE A 52 9.79 -12.19 -7.84
C ILE A 52 11.19 -11.60 -7.62
N CYS A 53 11.39 -10.36 -8.05
CA CYS A 53 12.69 -9.69 -7.93
C CYS A 53 12.52 -8.19 -7.65
N THR A 54 13.63 -7.54 -7.34
CA THR A 54 13.74 -6.09 -7.27
C THR A 54 14.57 -5.59 -8.47
N PRO A 55 14.47 -4.30 -8.84
CA PRO A 55 15.43 -3.68 -9.74
C PRO A 55 16.87 -3.88 -9.26
N ASN A 56 17.80 -4.10 -10.18
CA ASN A 56 19.22 -4.07 -9.84
C ASN A 56 19.65 -2.66 -9.40
N VAL A 57 20.39 -2.57 -8.29
CA VAL A 57 20.97 -1.31 -7.82
C VAL A 57 22.32 -1.08 -8.50
N TYR A 58 22.48 0.08 -9.15
CA TYR A 58 23.72 0.45 -9.83
C TYR A 58 24.57 1.40 -9.01
N ASP A 59 23.97 2.43 -8.40
CA ASP A 59 24.68 3.42 -7.57
C ASP A 59 23.75 4.04 -6.52
N PHE A 60 24.35 4.53 -5.42
CA PHE A 60 23.69 5.46 -4.52
C PHE A 60 24.64 6.59 -4.14
N SER A 61 24.34 7.80 -4.61
CA SER A 61 25.18 8.97 -4.36
C SER A 61 24.35 10.23 -4.16
N ASN A 62 24.70 11.04 -3.14
CA ASN A 62 24.02 12.32 -2.83
C ASN A 62 22.49 12.22 -2.73
N GLY A 63 21.97 11.15 -2.11
CA GLY A 63 20.51 10.93 -1.98
C GLY A 63 19.82 10.50 -3.28
N LYS A 64 20.57 10.07 -4.30
CA LYS A 64 20.04 9.54 -5.56
C LYS A 64 20.35 8.06 -5.66
N LEU A 65 19.30 7.25 -5.75
CA LEU A 65 19.38 5.82 -6.04
C LEU A 65 19.23 5.60 -7.53
N THR A 66 20.27 5.11 -8.18
CA THR A 66 20.24 4.72 -9.60
C THR A 66 20.04 3.21 -9.69
N MET A 67 19.00 2.79 -10.39
CA MET A 67 18.60 1.39 -10.49
C MET A 67 18.12 1.02 -11.89
N GLU A 68 18.02 -0.28 -12.14
CA GLU A 68 17.45 -0.83 -13.37
C GLU A 68 16.05 -0.29 -13.64
N ARG A 69 15.78 0.04 -14.90
CA ARG A 69 14.42 0.27 -15.36
C ARG A 69 13.71 -1.06 -15.61
N CYS A 70 12.76 -1.38 -14.75
CA CYS A 70 11.90 -2.55 -14.94
C CYS A 70 10.79 -2.24 -15.95
N PHE A 71 10.59 -3.16 -16.90
CA PHE A 71 9.55 -3.08 -17.91
C PHE A 71 8.46 -4.12 -17.64
N GLY A 72 7.21 -3.70 -17.78
CA GLY A 72 6.02 -4.52 -17.57
C GLY A 72 4.76 -3.67 -17.46
N ASP A 73 3.67 -4.33 -17.15
CA ASP A 73 2.40 -3.69 -16.81
C ASP A 73 2.34 -3.44 -15.30
N ASN A 74 1.87 -2.26 -14.90
CA ASN A 74 1.69 -1.91 -13.50
C ASN A 74 0.43 -2.57 -12.94
N LEU A 75 0.51 -3.20 -11.76
CA LEU A 75 -0.61 -3.95 -11.20
C LEU A 75 -1.81 -3.08 -10.83
N GLU A 76 -1.61 -1.80 -10.45
CA GLU A 76 -2.73 -0.87 -10.25
C GLU A 76 -3.50 -0.63 -11.55
N ILE A 77 -2.79 -0.38 -12.66
CA ILE A 77 -3.42 -0.17 -13.97
C ILE A 77 -4.18 -1.42 -14.39
N LEU A 78 -3.59 -2.60 -14.17
CA LEU A 78 -4.23 -3.88 -14.46
C LEU A 78 -5.51 -4.09 -13.62
N LEU A 79 -5.52 -3.74 -12.33
CA LEU A 79 -6.69 -3.82 -11.46
C LEU A 79 -7.84 -2.92 -11.91
N ARG A 80 -7.53 -1.78 -12.54
CA ARG A 80 -8.53 -0.87 -13.09
C ARG A 80 -9.03 -1.27 -14.48
N GLY A 81 -8.49 -2.35 -15.02
CA GLY A 81 -8.79 -2.86 -16.35
C GLY A 81 -9.91 -3.92 -16.38
N SER A 82 -10.16 -4.44 -17.58
CA SER A 82 -11.23 -5.43 -17.85
C SER A 82 -11.03 -6.80 -17.20
N LYS A 83 -9.83 -7.12 -16.72
CA LYS A 83 -9.49 -8.39 -16.05
C LYS A 83 -9.38 -8.23 -14.53
N HIS A 84 -10.22 -7.38 -13.96
CA HIS A 84 -10.21 -7.03 -12.54
C HIS A 84 -10.08 -8.26 -11.62
N ASP A 85 -11.02 -9.20 -11.70
CA ASP A 85 -11.10 -10.37 -10.81
C ASP A 85 -9.80 -11.20 -10.80
N VAL A 86 -9.15 -11.34 -11.97
CA VAL A 86 -7.87 -12.06 -12.08
C VAL A 86 -6.75 -11.30 -11.38
N ASN A 87 -6.70 -9.98 -11.56
CA ASN A 87 -5.68 -9.13 -10.93
C ASN A 87 -5.93 -8.96 -9.43
N ALA A 88 -7.19 -8.94 -9.00
CA ALA A 88 -7.59 -8.94 -7.59
C ALA A 88 -7.10 -10.23 -6.90
N LEU A 89 -7.31 -11.39 -7.53
CA LEU A 89 -6.77 -12.66 -7.04
C LEU A 89 -5.23 -12.64 -6.97
N LEU A 90 -4.56 -12.07 -7.98
CA LEU A 90 -3.10 -11.96 -8.00
C LEU A 90 -2.55 -11.14 -6.82
N VAL A 91 -3.16 -10.00 -6.49
CA VAL A 91 -2.77 -9.18 -5.33
C VAL A 91 -2.88 -9.98 -4.03
N ASN A 92 -3.99 -10.71 -3.85
CA ASN A 92 -4.21 -11.55 -2.68
C ASN A 92 -3.14 -12.64 -2.55
N GLU A 93 -2.89 -13.39 -3.62
CA GLU A 93 -1.89 -14.47 -3.63
C GLU A 93 -0.47 -13.93 -3.42
N LEU A 94 -0.13 -12.75 -3.96
CA LEU A 94 1.16 -12.10 -3.69
C LEU A 94 1.32 -11.69 -2.22
N LEU A 95 0.32 -11.04 -1.63
CA LEU A 95 0.35 -10.65 -0.22
C LEU A 95 0.52 -11.88 0.68
N LYS A 96 -0.28 -12.92 0.43
CA LYS A 96 -0.21 -14.20 1.14
C LYS A 96 1.17 -14.82 1.01
N TYR A 97 1.70 -14.90 -0.21
CA TYR A 97 3.01 -15.45 -0.49
C TYR A 97 4.12 -14.72 0.27
N PHE A 98 4.09 -13.38 0.34
CA PHE A 98 5.04 -12.62 1.14
C PHE A 98 4.93 -12.89 2.65
N ILE A 99 3.71 -12.96 3.18
CA ILE A 99 3.46 -13.28 4.60
C ILE A 99 3.97 -14.68 4.96
N GLU A 100 3.67 -15.68 4.12
CA GLU A 100 4.10 -17.08 4.31
C GLU A 100 5.63 -17.21 4.31
N ASN A 101 6.30 -16.43 3.45
CA ASN A 101 7.76 -16.35 3.40
C ASN A 101 8.36 -15.40 4.46
N LYS A 102 7.55 -14.87 5.38
CA LYS A 102 7.99 -13.93 6.44
C LYS A 102 8.71 -12.70 5.90
N PHE A 103 8.25 -12.22 4.74
CA PHE A 103 8.75 -11.06 4.01
C PHE A 103 7.76 -9.89 4.15
N PHE A 104 7.95 -9.06 5.16
CA PHE A 104 7.02 -7.98 5.47
C PHE A 104 7.49 -6.68 4.81
N TRP A 105 7.17 -6.55 3.54
CA TRP A 105 7.39 -5.34 2.74
C TRP A 105 6.37 -4.26 3.13
N LYS A 106 6.83 -3.18 3.75
CA LYS A 106 5.95 -2.15 4.32
C LYS A 106 5.36 -1.17 3.30
N ASP A 107 5.84 -1.20 2.07
CA ASP A 107 5.25 -0.42 0.96
C ASP A 107 4.50 -1.32 -0.03
N PHE A 108 4.00 -2.47 0.44
CA PHE A 108 3.15 -3.33 -0.38
C PHE A 108 1.93 -2.55 -0.87
N ALA A 109 1.90 -2.28 -2.17
CA ALA A 109 0.82 -1.59 -2.85
C ALA A 109 0.82 -2.03 -4.33
N PRO A 110 -0.34 -2.18 -4.98
CA PRO A 110 -0.40 -2.52 -6.41
C PRO A 110 0.42 -1.60 -7.32
N ARG A 111 0.48 -0.29 -7.03
CA ARG A 111 1.30 0.67 -7.79
C ARG A 111 2.80 0.38 -7.78
N ASN A 112 3.29 -0.33 -6.77
CA ASN A 112 4.70 -0.63 -6.59
C ASN A 112 5.10 -1.97 -7.21
N ILE A 113 4.20 -2.60 -7.98
CA ILE A 113 4.38 -3.92 -8.59
C ILE A 113 4.28 -3.80 -10.11
N MET A 114 5.32 -4.25 -10.80
CA MET A 114 5.39 -4.34 -12.27
C MET A 114 5.47 -5.80 -12.69
N ILE A 115 4.69 -6.19 -13.69
CA ILE A 115 4.55 -7.58 -14.11
C ILE A 115 4.87 -7.70 -15.60
N ASN A 116 5.70 -8.67 -15.95
CA ASN A 116 5.92 -9.05 -17.33
C ASN A 116 5.87 -10.57 -17.50
N ASP A 117 6.29 -11.05 -18.67
CA ASP A 117 6.15 -12.46 -19.02
C ASP A 117 6.81 -13.43 -18.04
N ASN A 118 7.89 -13.08 -17.34
CA ASN A 118 8.57 -14.03 -16.44
C ASN A 118 8.82 -13.48 -15.03
N TYR A 119 8.61 -12.18 -14.82
CA TYR A 119 9.02 -11.49 -13.62
C TYR A 119 7.88 -10.68 -13.01
N ILE A 120 7.88 -10.68 -11.68
CA ILE A 120 7.13 -9.72 -10.86
C ILE A 120 8.18 -8.88 -10.15
N TYR A 121 8.34 -7.63 -10.61
CA TYR A 121 9.22 -6.68 -9.96
C TYR A 121 8.45 -5.97 -8.85
N ILE A 122 8.98 -6.07 -7.63
CA ILE A 122 8.55 -5.23 -6.52
C ILE A 122 9.56 -4.10 -6.32
N MET A 123 9.05 -2.90 -6.11
CA MET A 123 9.83 -1.67 -6.03
C MET A 123 9.36 -0.85 -4.83
N ASP A 124 10.06 0.24 -4.53
CA ASP A 124 9.71 1.18 -3.46
C ASP A 124 9.76 0.54 -2.05
N PHE A 125 10.83 0.87 -1.33
CA PHE A 125 11.08 0.35 0.03
C PHE A 125 11.30 1.50 1.04
N GLU A 126 10.69 2.65 0.82
CA GLU A 126 10.85 3.84 1.67
C GLU A 126 10.38 3.61 3.11
N ARG A 127 9.26 2.91 3.31
CA ARG A 127 8.74 2.48 4.63
C ARG A 127 9.47 1.25 5.17
N GLY A 128 10.22 0.57 4.32
CA GLY A 128 11.20 -0.46 4.69
C GLY A 128 10.73 -1.91 4.59
N LEU A 129 11.58 -2.81 5.08
CA LEU A 129 11.41 -4.27 5.02
C LEU A 129 11.74 -4.93 6.37
N VAL A 130 10.83 -5.77 6.84
CA VAL A 130 11.05 -6.63 8.02
C VAL A 130 11.06 -8.08 7.56
N LEU A 131 12.05 -8.85 8.03
CA LEU A 131 12.13 -10.30 7.78
C LEU A 131 11.89 -11.05 9.09
N GLY A 132 11.22 -12.19 9.02
CA GLY A 132 11.06 -13.10 10.16
C GLY A 132 9.74 -12.92 10.91
N SER A 133 9.71 -12.09 11.95
CA SER A 133 8.51 -11.94 12.80
C SER A 133 8.14 -10.48 12.98
N ILE A 134 6.84 -10.19 12.93
CA ILE A 134 6.25 -8.88 13.18
C ILE A 134 4.88 -9.06 13.84
N ASN A 135 4.40 -8.01 14.52
CA ASN A 135 2.98 -7.92 14.85
C ASN A 135 2.20 -7.68 13.54
N ILE A 136 1.42 -8.67 13.11
CA ILE A 136 0.71 -8.63 11.83
C ILE A 136 -0.35 -7.51 11.78
N ASN A 137 -0.99 -7.19 12.89
CA ASN A 137 -1.99 -6.13 12.95
C ASN A 137 -1.32 -4.76 12.82
N ASP A 138 -0.13 -4.58 13.41
CA ASP A 138 0.66 -3.34 13.23
C ASP A 138 1.22 -3.24 11.81
N TYR A 139 1.55 -4.38 11.18
CA TYR A 139 1.93 -4.41 9.78
C TYR A 139 0.79 -3.92 8.89
N PHE A 140 -0.42 -4.47 9.06
CA PHE A 140 -1.58 -4.05 8.30
C PHE A 140 -2.01 -2.61 8.56
N ALA A 141 -2.14 -2.21 9.83
CA ALA A 141 -2.66 -0.89 10.22
C ALA A 141 -1.79 0.28 9.76
N ASN A 142 -0.46 0.10 9.77
CA ASN A 142 0.46 1.21 9.51
C ASN A 142 0.97 1.24 8.08
N ASN A 143 0.94 0.10 7.38
CA ASN A 143 1.75 -0.07 6.17
C ASN A 143 0.93 -0.54 4.96
N VAL A 144 0.13 -1.59 5.12
CA VAL A 144 -0.36 -2.36 3.96
C VAL A 144 -1.84 -2.22 3.69
N TYR A 145 -2.70 -2.26 4.72
CA TYR A 145 -4.11 -2.59 4.48
C TYR A 145 -4.85 -1.54 3.66
N GLU A 146 -4.56 -0.26 3.91
CA GLU A 146 -5.06 0.87 3.14
C GLU A 146 -4.84 0.67 1.63
N GLU A 147 -3.58 0.48 1.23
CA GLU A 147 -3.16 0.35 -0.17
C GLU A 147 -3.60 -0.97 -0.80
N TYR A 148 -3.56 -2.06 -0.03
CA TYR A 148 -4.03 -3.37 -0.44
C TYR A 148 -5.54 -3.35 -0.75
N SER A 149 -6.33 -2.69 0.08
CA SER A 149 -7.79 -2.71 -0.02
C SER A 149 -8.38 -1.67 -0.98
N ALA A 150 -7.63 -0.63 -1.33
CA ALA A 150 -8.10 0.49 -2.15
C ALA A 150 -8.45 0.11 -3.60
N PHE A 151 -8.00 -1.06 -4.08
CA PHE A 151 -8.29 -1.57 -5.42
C PHE A 151 -8.99 -2.92 -5.42
N LEU A 152 -9.51 -3.37 -4.27
CA LEU A 152 -10.22 -4.63 -4.11
C LEU A 152 -11.64 -4.38 -3.57
N LEU A 153 -12.64 -4.98 -4.21
CA LEU A 153 -13.99 -5.05 -3.66
C LEU A 153 -13.97 -5.77 -2.31
N PRO A 154 -14.90 -5.47 -1.38
CA PRO A 154 -14.90 -6.06 -0.06
C PRO A 154 -14.89 -7.59 -0.02
N ASP A 155 -15.56 -8.24 -0.96
CA ASP A 155 -15.70 -9.69 -1.10
C ASP A 155 -14.49 -10.36 -1.77
N GLU A 156 -13.62 -9.58 -2.43
CA GLU A 156 -12.37 -10.07 -3.04
C GLU A 156 -11.22 -10.11 -2.03
N ARG A 157 -11.36 -9.46 -0.88
CA ARG A 157 -10.30 -9.37 0.12
C ARG A 157 -10.16 -10.69 0.86
N GLN A 158 -9.05 -11.38 0.67
CA GLN A 158 -8.76 -12.60 1.43
C GLN A 158 -8.57 -12.32 2.93
N ILE A 159 -8.10 -11.12 3.28
CA ILE A 159 -7.95 -10.67 4.67
C ILE A 159 -8.98 -9.58 4.92
N SER A 160 -9.98 -9.89 5.75
CA SER A 160 -11.02 -8.93 6.11
C SER A 160 -10.45 -7.81 6.99
N ILE A 161 -11.16 -6.67 7.00
CA ILE A 161 -10.76 -5.52 7.83
C ILE A 161 -10.86 -5.84 9.33
N ASP A 162 -11.72 -6.79 9.68
CA ASP A 162 -11.90 -7.27 11.05
C ASP A 162 -10.74 -8.15 11.51
N GLU A 163 -10.18 -8.96 10.63
CA GLU A 163 -8.97 -9.74 10.90
C GLU A 163 -7.73 -8.84 10.98
N ALA A 164 -7.60 -7.88 10.06
CA ALA A 164 -6.44 -6.99 10.01
C ALA A 164 -6.42 -5.94 11.14
N LEU A 165 -7.58 -5.38 11.48
CA LEU A 165 -7.73 -4.25 12.40
C LEU A 165 -8.76 -4.55 13.51
N PRO A 166 -8.56 -5.59 14.33
CA PRO A 166 -9.56 -6.03 15.30
C PRO A 166 -9.85 -4.95 16.34
N LEU A 167 -11.13 -4.68 16.60
CA LEU A 167 -11.56 -3.69 17.61
C LEU A 167 -11.72 -4.27 19.01
N ASN A 168 -11.74 -5.59 19.14
CA ASN A 168 -11.73 -6.29 20.42
C ASN A 168 -10.29 -6.52 20.90
N ILE A 169 -9.62 -5.42 21.26
CA ILE A 169 -8.22 -5.41 21.64
C ILE A 169 -8.01 -4.67 22.96
N ASN A 170 -6.91 -4.98 23.64
CA ASN A 170 -6.51 -4.25 24.84
C ASN A 170 -6.26 -2.78 24.50
N CYS A 171 -6.90 -1.88 25.25
CA CYS A 171 -6.73 -0.44 25.13
C CYS A 171 -5.33 -0.01 25.61
N LYS A 172 -4.32 -0.20 24.76
CA LYS A 172 -3.03 0.47 24.90
C LYS A 172 -3.15 1.87 24.32
N ASN A 173 -2.56 2.86 24.97
CA ASN A 173 -2.46 4.20 24.41
C ASN A 173 -1.29 4.28 23.44
N ILE A 174 -1.52 4.95 22.32
CA ILE A 174 -0.49 5.29 21.34
C ILE A 174 -0.31 6.81 21.30
N SER A 175 0.90 7.24 20.99
CA SER A 175 1.18 8.66 20.75
C SER A 175 0.68 9.05 19.37
N VAL A 176 -0.07 10.16 19.26
CA VAL A 176 -0.46 10.70 17.95
C VAL A 176 0.78 11.13 17.16
N ALA A 177 1.86 11.54 17.85
CA ALA A 177 3.10 11.94 17.20
C ALA A 177 3.78 10.79 16.42
N SER A 178 3.66 9.55 16.90
CA SER A 178 4.29 8.37 16.29
C SER A 178 3.56 7.79 15.07
N ILE A 179 2.35 8.28 14.75
CA ILE A 179 1.61 7.85 13.56
C ILE A 179 2.23 8.47 12.31
N GLU A 180 2.67 7.70 11.33
CA GLU A 180 3.34 8.26 10.15
C GLU A 180 2.35 8.90 9.16
N SER A 181 1.17 8.29 8.99
CA SER A 181 0.15 8.77 8.04
C SER A 181 -0.43 10.14 8.42
N LYS A 182 -0.21 11.14 7.56
CA LYS A 182 -0.80 12.48 7.69
C LYS A 182 -2.33 12.45 7.62
N ARG A 183 -2.90 11.56 6.79
CA ARG A 183 -4.36 11.36 6.66
C ARG A 183 -4.95 10.93 8.00
N ILE A 184 -4.41 9.86 8.60
CA ILE A 184 -4.90 9.33 9.88
C ILE A 184 -4.69 10.32 11.03
N LYS A 185 -3.52 10.98 11.11
CA LYS A 185 -3.27 12.05 12.08
C LYS A 185 -4.33 13.14 12.01
N MET A 186 -4.74 13.54 10.81
CA MET A 186 -5.75 14.59 10.65
C MET A 186 -7.15 14.12 11.04
N ILE A 187 -7.52 12.87 10.71
CA ILE A 187 -8.78 12.26 11.17
C ILE A 187 -8.85 12.24 12.70
N LEU A 188 -7.81 11.71 13.37
CA LEU A 188 -7.72 11.68 14.82
C LEU A 188 -7.81 13.07 15.45
N ARG A 189 -7.15 14.06 14.86
CA ARG A 189 -7.21 15.45 15.32
C ARG A 189 -8.63 16.03 15.22
N GLN A 190 -9.37 15.75 14.14
CA GLN A 190 -10.77 16.17 14.00
C GLN A 190 -11.69 15.47 15.01
N LEU A 191 -11.34 14.27 15.46
CA LEU A 191 -12.03 13.55 16.54
C LEU A 191 -11.63 14.02 17.95
N GLY A 192 -10.69 14.97 18.07
CA GLY A 192 -10.26 15.56 19.34
C GLY A 192 -8.99 14.96 19.94
N TYR A 193 -8.35 13.99 19.28
CA TYR A 193 -7.10 13.38 19.75
C TYR A 193 -5.89 14.18 19.27
N THR A 194 -5.24 14.91 20.17
CA THR A 194 -4.09 15.77 19.84
C THR A 194 -2.74 15.25 20.35
N THR A 195 -2.73 14.45 21.41
CA THR A 195 -1.50 13.94 22.04
C THR A 195 -1.43 12.42 22.00
N SER A 196 -2.49 11.75 22.42
CA SER A 196 -2.61 10.29 22.42
C SER A 196 -4.05 9.86 22.10
N CYS A 197 -4.19 8.61 21.67
CA CYS A 197 -5.47 7.93 21.53
C CYS A 197 -5.32 6.46 21.93
N SER A 198 -6.43 5.77 22.17
CA SER A 198 -6.37 4.32 22.37
C SER A 198 -6.06 3.62 21.04
N LEU A 199 -5.44 2.45 21.08
CA LEU A 199 -5.18 1.63 19.88
C LEU A 199 -6.49 1.30 19.14
N LYS A 200 -7.59 1.16 19.89
CA LYS A 200 -8.93 0.99 19.32
C LYS A 200 -9.36 2.22 18.51
N ASP A 201 -9.20 3.43 19.06
CA ASP A 201 -9.55 4.67 18.36
C ASP A 201 -8.66 4.90 17.14
N TYR A 202 -7.39 4.49 17.22
CA TYR A 202 -6.50 4.48 16.06
C TYR A 202 -7.01 3.56 14.95
N TYR A 203 -7.35 2.31 15.27
CA TYR A 203 -7.88 1.37 14.28
C TYR A 203 -9.23 1.82 13.73
N GLU A 204 -10.09 2.45 14.54
CA GLU A 204 -11.32 3.10 14.05
C GLU A 204 -10.99 4.21 13.04
N ALA A 205 -10.02 5.08 13.31
CA ALA A 205 -9.62 6.13 12.36
C ALA A 205 -9.07 5.54 11.04
N VAL A 206 -8.30 4.45 11.12
CA VAL A 206 -7.82 3.72 9.91
C VAL A 206 -8.98 3.08 9.15
N ARG A 207 -9.95 2.48 9.85
CA ARG A 207 -11.17 1.93 9.23
C ARG A 207 -12.03 2.99 8.56
N MET A 208 -12.14 4.18 9.14
CA MET A 208 -12.85 5.31 8.52
C MET A 208 -12.25 5.65 7.17
N LEU A 209 -10.91 5.71 7.10
CA LEU A 209 -10.17 5.95 5.87
C LEU A 209 -10.44 4.85 4.83
N ILE A 210 -10.20 3.58 5.19
CA ILE A 210 -10.38 2.42 4.31
C ILE A 210 -11.81 2.35 3.76
N ASN A 211 -12.82 2.60 4.61
CA ASN A 211 -14.21 2.54 4.19
C ASN A 211 -14.57 3.62 3.17
N ALA A 212 -13.98 4.81 3.28
CA ALA A 212 -14.18 5.87 2.29
C ALA A 212 -13.45 5.58 0.97
N GLU A 213 -12.32 4.88 1.03
CA GLU A 213 -11.51 4.50 -0.15
C GLU A 213 -11.96 3.19 -0.81
N THR A 214 -12.88 2.45 -0.18
CA THR A 214 -13.30 1.11 -0.61
C THR A 214 -14.01 1.15 -1.98
N PRO A 215 -13.53 0.39 -2.97
CA PRO A 215 -14.19 0.24 -4.26
C PRO A 215 -15.60 -0.31 -4.15
N PHE A 216 -16.46 0.08 -5.10
CA PHE A 216 -17.82 -0.42 -5.20
C PHE A 216 -18.30 -0.49 -6.65
N VAL A 217 -19.27 -1.36 -6.91
CA VAL A 217 -19.87 -1.50 -8.25
C VAL A 217 -21.03 -0.51 -8.40
N SER A 218 -21.01 0.26 -9.49
CA SER A 218 -22.09 1.17 -9.88
C SER A 218 -22.34 1.04 -11.38
N LYS A 219 -23.59 0.73 -11.77
CA LYS A 219 -24.01 0.57 -13.17
C LYS A 219 -23.14 -0.41 -13.98
N GLY A 220 -22.61 -1.45 -13.33
CA GLY A 220 -21.76 -2.46 -13.97
C GLY A 220 -20.29 -2.08 -14.11
N GLU A 221 -19.88 -0.93 -13.59
CA GLU A 221 -18.48 -0.50 -13.52
C GLU A 221 -17.99 -0.46 -12.08
N ILE A 222 -16.70 -0.75 -11.88
CA ILE A 222 -16.06 -0.60 -10.57
C ILE A 222 -15.58 0.84 -10.43
N ILE A 223 -16.04 1.49 -9.38
CA ILE A 223 -15.60 2.83 -8.99
C ILE A 223 -14.51 2.68 -7.93
N PHE A 224 -13.41 3.41 -8.10
CA PHE A 224 -12.28 3.45 -7.18
C PHE A 224 -12.21 4.82 -6.49
N PRO A 225 -12.82 5.00 -5.30
CA PRO A 225 -12.91 6.30 -4.64
C PRO A 225 -11.56 6.93 -4.32
N LEU A 226 -10.52 6.11 -4.08
CA LEU A 226 -9.15 6.60 -3.82
C LEU A 226 -8.71 7.64 -4.86
N VAL A 227 -8.99 7.40 -6.15
CA VAL A 227 -8.58 8.29 -7.24
C VAL A 227 -9.17 9.70 -7.07
N GLU A 228 -10.47 9.79 -6.78
CA GLU A 228 -11.15 11.08 -6.55
C GLU A 228 -10.69 11.73 -5.23
N LEU A 229 -10.47 10.90 -4.20
CA LEU A 229 -10.04 11.34 -2.88
C LEU A 229 -8.62 11.93 -2.90
N GLU A 230 -7.72 11.40 -3.71
CA GLU A 230 -6.39 11.95 -3.91
C GLU A 230 -6.43 13.33 -4.58
N ASP A 231 -7.24 13.51 -5.62
CA ASP A 231 -7.47 14.81 -6.24
C ASP A 231 -8.08 15.80 -5.25
N TYR A 232 -9.05 15.35 -4.46
CA TYR A 232 -9.64 16.16 -3.40
C TYR A 232 -8.61 16.62 -2.37
N ILE A 233 -7.69 15.75 -1.93
CA ILE A 233 -6.60 16.13 -1.01
C ILE A 233 -5.71 17.21 -1.64
N LYS A 234 -5.32 17.06 -2.91
CA LYS A 234 -4.47 18.04 -3.61
C LYS A 234 -5.11 19.42 -3.67
N GLU A 235 -6.42 19.48 -3.94
CA GLU A 235 -7.16 20.74 -4.05
C GLU A 235 -7.53 21.38 -2.70
N ASN A 236 -7.86 20.57 -1.70
CA ASN A 236 -8.53 21.03 -0.48
C ASN A 236 -7.68 20.87 0.79
N GLY A 237 -6.60 20.09 0.73
CA GLY A 237 -5.74 19.78 1.85
C GLY A 237 -6.31 18.77 2.84
N TYR A 238 -5.42 18.24 3.68
CA TYR A 238 -5.71 17.16 4.64
C TYR A 238 -6.85 17.46 5.62
N GLU A 239 -7.04 18.72 6.02
CA GLU A 239 -8.07 19.07 7.02
C GLU A 239 -9.49 18.89 6.46
N LYS A 240 -9.75 19.44 5.26
CA LYS A 240 -11.04 19.27 4.58
C LYS A 240 -11.27 17.81 4.19
N TYR A 241 -10.20 17.10 3.85
CA TYR A 241 -10.25 15.66 3.59
C TYR A 241 -10.72 14.88 4.82
N ALA A 242 -10.08 15.06 5.98
CA ALA A 242 -10.49 14.37 7.20
C ALA A 242 -11.96 14.63 7.59
N LYS A 243 -12.44 15.87 7.43
CA LYS A 243 -13.86 16.21 7.66
C LYS A 243 -14.81 15.45 6.73
N ARG A 244 -14.43 15.27 5.46
CA ARG A 244 -15.21 14.51 4.48
C ARG A 244 -15.30 13.03 4.89
N ILE A 245 -14.16 12.40 5.20
CA ILE A 245 -14.08 10.99 5.61
C ILE A 245 -14.95 10.72 6.84
N ILE A 246 -14.84 11.55 7.88
CA ILE A 246 -15.64 11.41 9.11
C ILE A 246 -17.14 11.55 8.83
N LYS A 247 -17.53 12.50 7.97
CA LYS A 247 -18.93 12.72 7.59
C LYS A 247 -19.51 11.54 6.81
N GLU A 248 -18.74 10.97 5.88
CA GLU A 248 -19.15 9.80 5.10
C GLU A 248 -19.29 8.56 5.98
N TYR A 249 -18.33 8.33 6.88
CA TYR A 249 -18.40 7.21 7.83
C TYR A 249 -19.63 7.27 8.75
N GLY A 250 -19.98 8.48 9.24
CA GLY A 250 -21.17 8.67 10.07
C GLY A 250 -22.49 8.31 9.38
N LYS A 251 -22.57 8.51 8.05
CA LYS A 251 -23.75 8.12 7.25
C LYS A 251 -23.88 6.61 7.09
N ASN A 252 -22.76 5.89 6.97
CA ASN A 252 -22.76 4.45 6.75
C ASN A 252 -23.05 3.64 8.02
N ARG A 253 -22.91 4.21 9.21
CA ARG A 253 -23.31 3.59 10.49
C ARG A 253 -24.79 3.79 10.86
N SER A 254 -25.52 4.62 10.10
CA SER A 254 -26.94 4.90 10.33
C SER A 254 -27.88 4.11 9.40
N LEU A 255 -27.32 3.15 8.67
CA LEU A 255 -28.00 2.08 7.91
C LEU A 255 -27.76 0.75 8.61
#